data_AF-A0A352IAI5-F1
#
_entry.id   AF-A0A352IAI5-F1
#
_cell.length_a   1.000
_cell.length_b   1.000
_cell.length_c   1.000
_cell.angle_alpha   90.00
_cell.angle_beta   90.00
_cell.angle_gamma   90.00
#
_symmetry.space_group_name_H-M   'P 1'
#
loop_
_entity.id
_entity.type
_entity.pdbx_description
1 polymer ?
#
loop_
_entity_poly.entity_id
_entity_poly.type
_entity_poly.pdbx_seq_one_letter_code
_entity_poly.pdbx_strand_id
1 'polypeptide(L)'
;MRKLFRSLLLTALGMAGSITAFAQHTYVNGICTDEGCSAPYEQPAQEDGWFVLKNAGNVEWFSKQIASGELTLNARLDCDIDFQGIENLHSPIGPNTGRKFNGTFDGQGHRI
;
A
#
# COMPACT_ATOMS: atom_id res chain seq x y z
N MET A 1 -41.10 -3.82 -46.53
CA MET A 1 -41.73 -3.86 -45.18
C MET A 1 -41.02 -4.89 -44.33
N ARG A 2 -40.47 -4.47 -43.17
CA ARG A 2 -40.17 -5.24 -41.93
C ARG A 2 -39.31 -6.52 -42.03
N LYS A 3 -38.03 -6.48 -41.58
CA LYS A 3 -37.51 -6.95 -40.24
C LYS A 3 -37.22 -8.48 -40.23
N LEU A 4 -36.14 -9.08 -39.71
CA LEU A 4 -34.98 -8.73 -38.85
C LEU A 4 -33.96 -9.92 -38.90
N PHE A 5 -32.65 -9.60 -38.88
CA PHE A 5 -31.51 -10.21 -38.16
C PHE A 5 -31.35 -11.75 -37.95
N ARG A 6 -30.16 -12.25 -38.34
CA ARG A 6 -29.30 -13.17 -37.55
C ARG A 6 -27.90 -13.22 -38.20
N SER A 7 -26.91 -12.57 -37.60
CA SER A 7 -25.93 -13.15 -36.65
C SER A 7 -24.61 -13.45 -37.37
N LEU A 8 -23.75 -12.43 -37.44
CA LEU A 8 -22.36 -12.53 -37.89
C LEU A 8 -21.53 -13.10 -36.73
N LEU A 9 -21.11 -14.35 -36.85
CA LEU A 9 -20.19 -15.00 -35.92
C LEU A 9 -18.79 -14.45 -36.21
N LEU A 10 -18.36 -13.45 -35.43
CA LEU A 10 -16.98 -12.97 -35.45
C LEU A 10 -16.19 -13.83 -34.47
N THR A 11 -15.39 -14.75 -35.00
CA THR A 11 -14.39 -15.51 -34.24
C THR A 11 -13.35 -14.53 -33.71
N ALA A 12 -13.47 -14.14 -32.45
CA ALA A 12 -12.43 -13.45 -31.72
C ALA A 12 -11.30 -14.46 -31.43
N LEU A 13 -10.18 -14.27 -32.13
CA LEU A 13 -8.91 -14.92 -31.83
C LEU A 13 -8.53 -14.55 -30.39
N GLY A 14 -8.53 -15.53 -29.50
CA GLY A 14 -8.20 -15.35 -28.09
C GLY A 14 -6.80 -14.78 -27.96
N MET A 15 -6.70 -13.50 -27.61
CA MET A 15 -5.50 -12.97 -27.02
C MET A 15 -5.42 -13.60 -25.62
N ALA A 16 -4.45 -14.49 -25.44
CA ALA A 16 -4.02 -14.92 -24.11
C ALA A 16 -3.45 -13.70 -23.38
N GLY A 17 -4.35 -12.91 -22.79
CA GLY A 17 -3.98 -12.01 -21.73
C GLY A 17 -3.48 -12.89 -20.61
N SER A 18 -2.18 -12.85 -20.34
CA SER A 18 -1.63 -13.33 -19.09
C SER A 18 -2.38 -12.62 -17.97
N ILE A 19 -3.41 -13.27 -17.42
CA ILE A 19 -4.02 -12.89 -16.17
C ILE A 19 -3.00 -13.25 -15.09
N THR A 20 -2.02 -12.36 -14.88
CA THR A 20 -1.30 -12.34 -13.63
C THR A 20 -2.39 -12.17 -12.57
N ALA A 21 -2.66 -13.23 -11.81
CA ALA A 21 -3.53 -13.15 -10.65
C ALA A 21 -2.84 -12.21 -9.66
N PHE A 22 -3.16 -10.93 -9.74
CA PHE A 22 -2.82 -9.99 -8.67
C PHE A 22 -3.51 -10.55 -7.44
N ALA A 23 -2.75 -10.88 -6.41
CA ALA A 23 -3.30 -11.22 -5.11
C ALA A 23 -4.27 -10.09 -4.75
N GLN A 24 -5.56 -10.40 -4.76
CA GLN A 24 -6.61 -9.42 -4.60
C GLN A 24 -6.62 -9.08 -3.11
N HIS A 25 -5.81 -8.08 -2.73
CA HIS A 25 -5.71 -7.65 -1.35
C HIS A 25 -6.77 -6.58 -1.06
N THR A 26 -7.60 -6.81 -0.05
CA THR A 26 -8.53 -5.82 0.47
C THR A 26 -7.89 -5.10 1.64
N TYR A 27 -7.54 -3.83 1.45
CA TYR A 27 -6.97 -2.98 2.48
C TYR A 27 -8.04 -2.07 3.11
N VAL A 28 -8.12 -2.07 4.44
CA VAL A 28 -8.91 -1.11 5.22
C VAL A 28 -7.94 -0.27 6.04
N ASN A 29 -7.91 1.05 5.79
CA ASN A 29 -6.90 1.97 6.37
C ASN A 29 -5.45 1.50 6.13
N GLY A 30 -5.20 0.90 4.95
CA GLY A 30 -3.91 0.33 4.57
C GLY A 30 -3.54 -0.99 5.26
N ILE A 31 -4.42 -1.57 6.09
CA ILE A 31 -4.21 -2.87 6.72
C ILE A 31 -4.94 -3.95 5.92
N CYS A 32 -4.23 -5.02 5.58
CA CYS A 32 -4.80 -6.13 4.82
C CYS A 32 -5.81 -6.90 5.67
N THR A 33 -6.98 -7.19 5.10
CA THR A 33 -8.08 -7.86 5.81
C THR A 33 -8.36 -9.29 5.34
N ASP A 34 -7.66 -9.75 4.31
CA ASP A 34 -7.87 -11.10 3.79
C ASP A 34 -7.16 -12.15 4.66
N GLU A 35 -7.70 -13.37 4.64
CA GLU A 35 -7.04 -14.49 5.32
C GLU A 35 -5.72 -14.84 4.61
N GLY A 36 -4.63 -14.91 5.38
CA GLY A 36 -3.31 -15.31 4.87
C GLY A 36 -2.57 -14.21 4.10
N CYS A 37 -2.86 -12.93 4.33
CA CYS A 37 -2.15 -11.81 3.71
C CYS A 37 -0.61 -11.95 3.87
N SER A 38 0.08 -12.09 2.74
CA SER A 38 1.54 -12.02 2.68
C SER A 38 2.07 -10.58 2.74
N ALA A 39 1.23 -9.61 2.40
CA ALA A 39 1.52 -8.18 2.44
C ALA A 39 0.55 -7.48 3.42
N PRO A 40 0.82 -7.52 4.74
CA PRO A 40 -0.12 -7.06 5.76
C PRO A 40 -0.37 -5.55 5.75
N TYR A 41 0.52 -4.77 5.14
CA TYR A 41 0.46 -3.32 5.08
C TYR A 41 0.57 -2.85 3.63
N GLU A 42 -0.28 -1.91 3.25
CA GLU A 42 -0.25 -1.25 1.95
C GLU A 42 1.05 -0.44 1.81
N GLN A 43 1.80 -0.70 0.74
CA GLN A 43 3.01 0.04 0.43
C GLN A 43 2.66 1.47 -0.03
N PRO A 44 3.24 2.52 0.59
CA PRO A 44 3.05 3.89 0.15
C PRO A 44 3.66 4.14 -1.23
N ALA A 45 3.05 5.07 -1.97
CA ALA A 45 3.63 5.59 -3.20
C ALA A 45 4.95 6.31 -2.91
N GLN A 46 5.84 6.33 -3.91
CA GLN A 46 7.11 7.05 -3.84
C GLN A 46 7.08 8.25 -4.80
N GLU A 47 7.41 9.43 -4.28
CA GLU A 47 7.44 10.68 -5.03
C GLU A 47 8.68 11.48 -4.63
N ASP A 48 9.51 11.87 -5.60
CA ASP A 48 10.70 12.72 -5.38
C ASP A 48 11.64 12.24 -4.25
N GLY A 49 11.78 10.93 -4.08
CA GLY A 49 12.61 10.32 -3.02
C GLY A 49 11.94 10.20 -1.65
N TRP A 50 10.63 10.46 -1.56
CA TRP A 50 9.83 10.34 -0.36
C TRP A 50 8.80 9.23 -0.48
N PHE A 51 8.59 8.47 0.58
CA PHE A 51 7.37 7.68 0.75
C PHE A 51 6.25 8.57 1.25
N VAL A 52 5.14 8.59 0.53
CA VAL A 52 3.99 9.44 0.83
C VAL A 52 2.98 8.64 1.65
N LEU A 53 2.86 8.96 2.94
CA LEU A 53 2.02 8.23 3.88
C LEU A 53 0.62 8.85 3.93
N LYS A 54 -0.41 8.05 3.64
CA LYS A 54 -1.81 8.51 3.54
C LYS A 54 -2.79 7.75 4.44
N ASN A 55 -2.32 6.71 5.13
CA ASN A 55 -3.13 5.87 6.00
C ASN A 55 -2.25 5.13 7.03
N ALA A 56 -2.87 4.48 8.01
CA ALA A 56 -2.14 3.81 9.09
C ALA A 56 -1.27 2.65 8.58
N GLY A 57 -1.75 1.90 7.60
CA GLY A 57 -0.96 0.85 6.95
C GLY A 57 0.32 1.35 6.29
N ASN A 58 0.31 2.51 5.64
CA ASN A 58 1.53 3.09 5.08
C ASN A 58 2.56 3.41 6.16
N VAL A 59 2.11 3.91 7.33
CA VAL A 59 2.98 4.18 8.48
C VAL A 59 3.58 2.87 8.99
N GLU A 60 2.78 1.81 9.15
CA GLU A 60 3.27 0.50 9.56
C GLU A 60 4.25 -0.11 8.56
N TRP A 61 3.94 0.00 7.26
CA TRP A 61 4.83 -0.44 6.20
C TRP A 61 6.19 0.25 6.34
N PHE A 62 6.19 1.59 6.46
CA PHE A 62 7.41 2.38 6.59
C PHE A 62 8.19 1.99 7.85
N SER A 63 7.51 1.91 9.00
CA SER A 63 8.07 1.44 10.26
C SER A 63 8.76 0.08 10.14
N LYS A 64 8.14 -0.88 9.44
CA LYS A 64 8.74 -2.20 9.21
C LYS A 64 10.00 -2.14 8.35
N GLN A 65 10.06 -1.26 7.35
CA GLN A 65 11.27 -1.06 6.56
C GLN A 65 12.42 -0.51 7.40
N ILE A 66 12.16 0.46 8.29
CA ILE A 66 13.19 0.97 9.20
C ILE A 66 13.64 -0.13 10.17
N ALA A 67 12.69 -0.87 10.75
CA ALA A 67 12.99 -1.98 11.66
C ALA A 67 13.79 -3.11 10.98
N SER A 68 13.61 -3.33 9.67
CA SER A 68 14.33 -4.32 8.88
C SER A 68 15.71 -3.86 8.41
N GLY A 69 15.97 -2.55 8.37
CA GLY A 69 17.30 -1.98 8.15
C GLY A 69 17.41 -0.88 7.10
N GLU A 70 16.31 -0.47 6.49
CA GLU A 70 16.30 0.61 5.51
C GLU A 70 16.33 1.98 6.20
N LEU A 71 17.41 2.27 6.92
CA LEU A 71 17.45 3.34 7.92
C LEU A 71 17.43 4.77 7.35
N THR A 72 17.64 4.95 6.04
CA THR A 72 17.79 6.26 5.39
C THR A 72 16.59 6.67 4.53
N LEU A 73 15.49 5.92 4.57
CA LEU A 73 14.30 6.25 3.80
C LEU A 73 13.67 7.55 4.33
N ASN A 74 13.13 8.37 3.43
CA ASN A 74 12.40 9.57 3.80
C ASN A 74 10.89 9.31 3.68
N ALA A 75 10.11 9.90 4.58
CA ALA A 75 8.65 9.83 4.53
C ALA A 75 8.02 11.20 4.80
N ARG A 76 6.89 11.46 4.14
CA ARG A 76 6.08 12.64 4.39
C ARG A 76 4.60 12.28 4.55
N LEU A 77 3.89 13.00 5.40
CA LEU A 77 2.44 12.88 5.52
C LEU A 77 1.75 13.70 4.43
N ASP A 78 0.70 13.16 3.81
CA ASP A 78 -0.16 13.88 2.84
C ASP A 78 -1.56 14.18 3.40
N CYS A 79 -1.86 13.63 4.57
CA CYS A 79 -3.09 13.87 5.32
C CYS A 79 -2.89 13.53 6.80
N ASP A 80 -3.88 13.88 7.62
CA ASP A 80 -3.98 13.34 8.97
C ASP A 80 -4.21 11.82 8.89
N ILE A 81 -3.54 11.06 9.75
CA ILE A 81 -3.63 9.60 9.81
C ILE A 81 -4.33 9.20 11.10
N ASP A 82 -5.35 8.36 11.00
CA ASP A 82 -6.08 7.86 12.15
C ASP A 82 -5.66 6.41 12.47
N PHE A 83 -5.18 6.20 13.70
CA PHE A 83 -4.84 4.89 14.26
C PHE A 83 -5.95 4.29 15.14
N GLN A 84 -7.12 4.93 15.25
CA GLN A 84 -8.21 4.43 16.08
C GLN A 84 -8.61 3.00 15.71
N GLY A 85 -8.62 2.11 16.70
CA GLY A 85 -8.93 0.69 16.52
C GLY A 85 -7.78 -0.15 15.95
N ILE A 86 -6.61 0.42 15.72
CA ILE A 86 -5.40 -0.29 15.31
C ILE A 86 -4.49 -0.45 16.53
N GLU A 87 -4.58 -1.61 17.18
CA GLU A 87 -3.87 -1.90 18.42
C GLU A 87 -2.78 -2.97 18.21
N ASN A 88 -1.68 -2.85 18.95
CA ASN A 88 -0.60 -3.84 19.02
C ASN A 88 0.10 -4.21 17.71
N LEU A 89 -0.13 -3.48 16.61
CA LEU A 89 0.56 -3.68 15.32
C LEU A 89 1.86 -2.87 15.22
N HIS A 90 1.94 -1.75 15.96
CA HIS A 90 2.96 -0.73 15.72
C HIS A 90 4.38 -1.20 16.03
N SER A 91 5.22 -1.16 15.00
CA SER A 91 6.67 -1.25 15.17
C SER A 91 7.25 0.17 15.25
N PRO A 92 7.91 0.57 16.35
CA PRO A 92 8.47 1.91 16.45
C PRO A 92 9.46 2.19 15.31
N ILE A 93 9.38 3.41 14.75
CA ILE A 93 10.40 3.90 13.82
C ILE A 93 11.72 4.03 14.59
N GLY A 94 12.68 3.20 14.21
CA GLY A 94 13.97 3.12 14.87
C GLY A 94 13.93 2.41 16.23
N PRO A 95 13.59 1.10 16.28
CA PRO A 95 13.22 0.41 17.52
C PRO A 95 14.37 0.18 18.50
N ASN A 96 15.63 0.37 18.09
CA ASN A 96 16.80 0.24 18.97
C ASN A 96 18.02 0.95 18.36
N THR A 97 19.13 1.00 19.11
CA THR A 97 20.37 1.68 18.70
C THR A 97 20.99 1.13 17.41
N GLY A 98 20.86 -0.17 17.13
CA GLY A 98 21.32 -0.79 15.89
C GLY A 98 20.41 -0.55 14.68
N ARG A 99 19.19 -0.06 14.92
CA ARG A 99 18.19 0.25 13.90
C ARG A 99 17.76 1.72 13.95
N LYS A 100 18.66 2.64 14.35
CA LYS A 100 18.32 4.05 14.50
C LYS A 100 17.87 4.64 13.16
N PHE A 101 16.69 5.26 13.14
CA PHE A 101 16.21 6.01 11.99
C PHE A 101 17.18 7.17 11.67
N ASN A 102 17.55 7.29 10.39
CA ASN A 102 18.51 8.26 9.88
C ASN A 102 18.04 8.89 8.55
N GLY A 103 16.73 8.88 8.30
CA GLY A 103 16.09 9.63 7.22
C GLY A 103 15.40 10.88 7.75
N THR A 104 14.56 11.47 6.90
CA THR A 104 13.70 12.61 7.26
C THR A 104 12.25 12.16 7.33
N PHE A 105 11.57 12.53 8.40
CA PHE A 105 10.12 12.39 8.53
C PHE A 105 9.48 13.78 8.53
N ASP A 106 8.78 14.13 7.45
CA ASP A 106 8.14 15.43 7.29
C ASP A 106 6.63 15.33 7.54
N GLY A 107 6.16 15.92 8.63
CA GLY A 107 4.74 15.92 8.96
C GLY A 107 3.88 16.79 8.04
N GLN A 108 4.46 17.75 7.29
CA GLN A 108 3.74 18.74 6.47
C GLN A 108 2.55 19.44 7.17
N GLY A 109 2.57 19.52 8.50
CA GLY A 109 1.49 20.09 9.31
C GLY A 109 0.33 19.13 9.66
N HIS A 110 0.42 17.86 9.27
CA HIS A 110 -0.53 16.81 9.61
C HIS A 110 -0.21 16.12 10.95
N ARG A 111 -1.19 15.36 11.45
CA ARG A 111 -1.07 14.56 12.68
C ARG A 111 -1.29 13.07 12.44
N ILE A 112 -0.81 12.28 13.41
CA ILE A 112 -1.06 10.84 13.57
C ILE A 112 -1.70 10.64 14.94
#